data_AF-A0A2R6ET73-F1
#
_entry.id   AF-A0A2R6ET73-F1
#
_cell.length_a   1.000
_cell.length_b   1.000
_cell.length_c   1.000
_cell.angle_alpha   90.00
_cell.angle_beta   90.00
_cell.angle_gamma   90.00
#
_symmetry.space_group_name_H-M   'P 1'
#
loop_
_entity.id
_entity.type
_entity.pdbx_description
1 polymer ?
#
loop_
_entity_poly.entity_id
_entity_poly.type
_entity_poly.pdbx_seq_one_letter_code
_entity_poly.pdbx_strand_id
1 'polypeptide(L)'
;MAVADRLQSHARASPRVVTAAISVVGYALVFGTFGGVLPFPSISDGTVILLSDAIAVVNTAALVCIIAGVYFIRTDQVRRHRAAMLTAFGLIVLFLVLYLLKVGGGFEKSILVEGPVYYAYLAMLAIHILLSAISVPVVVHAVVLGLSHTPSELRKTAHARVGRIAVAAWGLSLFLGIVTYVMLNHVYGWVPRGEEAALLLAVVGPKLRR
;
A
#
# COMPACT_ATOMS: atom_id res chain seq x y z
N MET A 1 -26.91 18.05 2.35
CA MET A 1 -27.65 16.88 2.89
C MET A 1 -28.12 15.95 1.78
N ALA A 2 -28.95 16.39 0.82
CA ALA A 2 -29.47 15.53 -0.27
C ALA A 2 -28.44 14.79 -1.16
N VAL A 3 -27.23 15.33 -1.36
CA VAL A 3 -26.16 14.65 -2.11
C VAL A 3 -25.53 13.52 -1.28
N ALA A 4 -25.30 13.75 0.01
CA ALA A 4 -24.77 12.74 0.92
C ALA A 4 -25.77 11.58 1.10
N ASP A 5 -27.07 11.90 1.19
CA ASP A 5 -28.14 10.90 1.29
C ASP A 5 -28.25 10.06 0.00
N ARG A 6 -28.05 10.66 -1.18
CA ARG A 6 -28.01 9.94 -2.46
C ARG A 6 -26.77 9.05 -2.61
N LEU A 7 -25.61 9.51 -2.15
CA LEU A 7 -24.39 8.70 -2.15
C LEU A 7 -24.50 7.52 -1.19
N GLN A 8 -25.10 7.73 -0.01
CA GLN A 8 -25.40 6.65 0.94
C GLN A 8 -26.41 5.65 0.38
N SER A 9 -27.49 6.12 -0.28
CA SER A 9 -28.49 5.22 -0.86
C SER A 9 -27.92 4.36 -2.00
N HIS A 10 -27.07 4.93 -2.86
CA HIS A 10 -26.40 4.17 -3.93
C HIS A 10 -25.35 3.20 -3.40
N ALA A 11 -24.55 3.59 -2.40
CA ALA A 11 -23.58 2.69 -1.77
C ALA A 11 -24.27 1.49 -1.09
N ARG A 12 -25.47 1.69 -0.57
CA ARG A 12 -26.30 0.63 0.01
C ARG A 12 -26.98 -0.24 -1.06
N ALA A 13 -27.42 0.35 -2.16
CA ALA A 13 -28.09 -0.35 -3.26
C ALA A 13 -27.13 -1.15 -4.15
N SER A 14 -25.87 -0.73 -4.30
CA SER A 14 -24.89 -1.42 -5.16
C SER A 14 -23.45 -1.35 -4.61
N PRO A 15 -23.16 -1.99 -3.46
CA PRO A 15 -21.82 -2.01 -2.85
C PRO A 15 -20.71 -2.42 -3.81
N ARG A 16 -20.98 -3.40 -4.68
CA ARG A 16 -20.01 -3.93 -5.66
C ARG A 16 -19.63 -2.91 -6.73
N VAL A 17 -20.59 -2.11 -7.19
CA VAL A 17 -20.35 -1.08 -8.21
C VAL A 17 -19.49 0.03 -7.63
N VAL A 18 -19.80 0.48 -6.41
CA VAL A 18 -18.98 1.47 -5.70
C VAL A 18 -17.56 0.96 -5.47
N THR A 19 -17.41 -0.30 -5.03
CA THR A 19 -16.10 -0.94 -4.90
C THR A 19 -15.34 -0.96 -6.22
N ALA A 20 -15.99 -1.39 -7.31
CA ALA A 20 -15.36 -1.47 -8.63
C ALA A 20 -14.92 -0.08 -9.11
N ALA A 21 -15.78 0.92 -9.01
CA ALA A 21 -15.47 2.30 -9.41
C ALA A 21 -14.27 2.86 -8.63
N ILE A 22 -14.28 2.75 -7.30
CA ILE A 22 -13.16 3.24 -6.46
C ILE A 22 -11.86 2.49 -6.79
N SER A 23 -11.93 1.17 -6.98
CA SER A 23 -10.75 0.36 -7.28
C SER A 23 -10.16 0.71 -8.65
N VAL A 24 -11.02 0.90 -9.67
CA VAL A 24 -10.61 1.32 -11.01
C VAL A 24 -9.94 2.69 -10.96
N VAL A 25 -10.51 3.65 -10.23
CA VAL A 25 -9.88 4.97 -10.03
C VAL A 25 -8.51 4.83 -9.36
N GLY A 26 -8.42 4.03 -8.29
CA GLY A 26 -7.14 3.77 -7.61
C GLY A 26 -6.08 3.18 -8.55
N TYR A 27 -6.44 2.17 -9.34
CA TYR A 27 -5.54 1.60 -10.33
C TYR A 27 -5.16 2.58 -11.44
N ALA A 28 -6.12 3.36 -11.95
CA ALA A 28 -5.86 4.37 -12.96
C ALA A 28 -4.84 5.41 -12.47
N LEU A 29 -4.93 5.82 -11.19
CA LEU A 29 -3.96 6.73 -10.59
C LEU A 29 -2.57 6.10 -10.50
N VAL A 30 -2.48 4.84 -10.06
CA VAL A 30 -1.20 4.11 -9.96
C VAL A 30 -0.57 3.94 -11.35
N PHE A 31 -1.30 3.35 -12.31
CA PHE A 31 -0.79 3.11 -13.65
C PHE A 31 -0.51 4.41 -14.40
N GLY A 32 -1.34 5.44 -14.23
CA GLY A 32 -1.11 6.76 -14.82
C GLY A 32 0.15 7.45 -14.27
N THR A 33 0.47 7.24 -12.99
CA THR A 33 1.71 7.73 -12.38
C THR A 33 2.93 7.00 -12.94
N PHE A 34 2.92 5.66 -12.95
CA PHE A 34 4.02 4.86 -13.49
C PHE A 34 4.21 5.02 -15.00
N GLY A 35 3.13 5.27 -15.75
CA GLY A 35 3.18 5.53 -17.18
C GLY A 35 3.60 6.95 -17.54
N GLY A 36 3.88 7.84 -16.56
CA GLY A 36 4.24 9.24 -16.80
C GLY A 36 3.13 10.09 -17.41
N VAL A 37 1.88 9.64 -17.31
CA VAL A 37 0.69 10.33 -17.87
C VAL A 37 0.22 11.45 -16.95
N LEU A 38 0.34 11.24 -15.64
CA LEU A 38 -0.11 12.21 -14.65
C LEU A 38 0.96 13.29 -14.41
N PRO A 39 0.58 14.57 -14.37
CA PRO A 39 1.52 15.66 -14.18
C PRO A 39 1.89 15.77 -12.70
N PHE A 40 3.10 15.31 -12.34
CA PHE A 40 3.66 15.51 -11.02
C PHE A 40 4.76 16.59 -11.05
N PRO A 41 4.85 17.44 -10.01
CA PRO A 41 5.96 18.36 -9.88
C PRO A 41 7.25 17.59 -9.60
N SER A 42 8.37 18.01 -10.18
CA SER A 42 9.68 17.51 -9.79
C SER A 42 9.96 17.87 -8.33
N ILE A 43 10.37 16.90 -7.52
CA ILE A 43 10.73 17.09 -6.11
C ILE A 43 12.21 16.79 -5.89
N SER A 44 12.79 17.38 -4.84
CA SER A 44 14.21 17.14 -4.51
C SER A 44 14.44 15.74 -3.94
N ASP A 45 15.66 15.24 -4.06
CA ASP A 45 16.07 13.94 -3.47
C ASP A 45 15.80 13.87 -1.96
N GLY A 46 16.04 14.97 -1.24
CA GLY A 46 15.72 15.07 0.18
C GLY A 46 14.23 14.89 0.47
N THR A 47 13.36 15.44 -0.39
CA THR A 47 11.91 15.22 -0.32
C THR A 47 11.54 13.77 -0.64
N VAL A 48 12.17 13.15 -1.65
CA VAL A 48 11.95 11.73 -1.98
C VAL A 48 12.27 10.83 -0.79
N ILE A 49 13.39 11.11 -0.10
CA ILE A 49 13.82 10.36 1.10
C ILE A 49 12.83 10.58 2.25
N LEU A 50 12.45 11.83 2.54
CA LEU A 50 11.46 12.13 3.58
C LEU A 50 10.12 11.43 3.32
N LEU A 51 9.64 11.44 2.07
CA LEU A 51 8.41 10.74 1.70
C LEU A 51 8.56 9.22 1.88
N SER A 52 9.74 8.66 1.55
CA SER A 52 10.06 7.25 1.81
C SER A 52 9.92 6.89 3.29
N ASP A 53 10.44 7.71 4.19
CA ASP A 53 10.42 7.48 5.63
C ASP A 53 8.99 7.65 6.19
N ALA A 54 8.30 8.70 5.75
CA ALA A 54 6.90 8.94 6.11
C ALA A 54 5.98 7.79 5.69
N ILE A 55 6.19 7.24 4.48
CA ILE A 55 5.48 6.07 3.97
C ILE A 55 5.68 4.87 4.91
N ALA A 56 6.92 4.61 5.35
CA ALA A 56 7.20 3.50 6.26
C ALA A 56 6.50 3.67 7.61
N VAL A 57 6.49 4.89 8.17
CA VAL A 57 5.78 5.21 9.42
C VAL A 57 4.27 5.03 9.26
N VAL A 58 3.68 5.58 8.20
CA VAL A 58 2.23 5.47 7.93
C VAL A 58 1.81 4.02 7.74
N ASN A 59 2.59 3.24 6.99
CA ASN A 59 2.31 1.81 6.77
C ASN A 59 2.47 0.99 8.06
N THR A 60 3.43 1.33 8.91
CA THR A 60 3.58 0.71 10.24
C THR A 60 2.37 1.02 11.13
N ALA A 61 1.92 2.28 11.16
CA ALA A 61 0.72 2.67 11.88
C ALA A 61 -0.54 1.95 11.35
N ALA A 62 -0.65 1.79 10.03
CA ALA A 62 -1.74 1.03 9.41
C ALA A 62 -1.71 -0.44 9.82
N LEU A 63 -0.54 -1.09 9.82
CA LEU A 63 -0.37 -2.46 10.26
C LEU A 63 -0.77 -2.65 11.73
N VAL A 64 -0.35 -1.73 12.61
CA VAL A 64 -0.75 -1.71 14.03
C VAL A 64 -2.27 -1.59 14.17
N CYS A 65 -2.91 -0.70 13.39
CA CYS A 65 -4.37 -0.56 13.40
C CYS A 65 -5.08 -1.85 12.95
N ILE A 66 -4.55 -2.57 11.96
CA ILE A 66 -5.09 -3.86 11.52
C ILE A 66 -5.00 -4.88 12.66
N ILE A 67 -3.83 -5.02 13.29
CA ILE A 67 -3.60 -5.95 14.40
C ILE A 67 -4.53 -5.61 15.57
N ALA A 68 -4.64 -4.34 15.95
CA ALA A 68 -5.57 -3.89 16.99
C ALA A 68 -7.03 -4.19 16.63
N GLY A 69 -7.43 -3.96 15.38
CA GLY A 69 -8.78 -4.28 14.93
C GLY A 69 -9.09 -5.78 14.95
N VAL A 70 -8.11 -6.65 14.70
CA VAL A 70 -8.24 -8.12 14.89
C VAL A 70 -8.45 -8.47 16.36
N TYR A 71 -7.68 -7.84 17.25
CA TYR A 71 -7.87 -8.02 18.70
C TYR A 71 -9.27 -7.58 19.15
N PHE A 72 -9.74 -6.41 18.69
CA PHE A 72 -11.06 -5.90 19.05
C PHE A 72 -12.20 -6.78 18.54
N ILE A 73 -12.12 -7.32 17.33
CA ILE A 73 -13.20 -8.21 16.83
C ILE A 73 -13.21 -9.56 17.55
N ARG A 74 -12.03 -10.07 17.97
CA ARG A 74 -11.92 -11.30 18.78
C ARG A 74 -12.50 -11.14 20.19
N THR A 75 -12.52 -9.92 20.71
CA THR A 75 -13.08 -9.58 22.03
C THR A 75 -14.48 -8.97 21.94
N ASP A 76 -15.16 -9.15 20.82
CA ASP A 76 -16.52 -8.63 20.53
C ASP A 76 -16.66 -7.10 20.63
N GLN A 77 -15.55 -6.36 20.61
CA GLN A 77 -15.52 -4.89 20.66
C GLN A 77 -15.73 -4.28 19.26
N VAL A 78 -16.90 -4.54 18.66
CA VAL A 78 -17.22 -4.20 17.26
C VAL A 78 -16.99 -2.72 16.92
N ARG A 79 -17.37 -1.79 17.83
CA ARG A 79 -17.16 -0.35 17.61
C ARG A 79 -15.68 0.02 17.48
N ARG A 80 -14.82 -0.57 18.32
CA ARG A 80 -13.37 -0.34 18.28
C ARG A 80 -12.72 -1.01 17.07
N HIS A 81 -13.18 -2.20 16.70
CA HIS A 81 -12.78 -2.86 15.45
C HIS A 81 -13.06 -1.95 14.25
N ARG A 82 -14.28 -1.42 14.14
CA ARG A 82 -14.67 -0.52 13.05
C ARG A 82 -13.79 0.73 13.01
N ALA A 83 -13.56 1.37 14.15
CA ALA A 83 -12.69 2.54 14.24
C ALA A 83 -11.27 2.21 13.75
N ALA A 84 -10.67 1.10 14.24
CA ALA A 84 -9.34 0.69 13.84
C ALA A 84 -9.22 0.39 12.34
N MET A 85 -10.22 -0.30 11.75
CA MET A 85 -10.22 -0.61 10.31
C MET A 85 -10.39 0.65 9.44
N LEU A 86 -11.24 1.60 9.86
CA LEU A 86 -11.39 2.88 9.16
C LEU A 86 -10.15 3.75 9.26
N THR A 87 -9.48 3.77 10.43
CA THR A 87 -8.18 4.44 10.60
C THR A 87 -7.13 3.80 9.70
N ALA A 88 -7.02 2.47 9.66
CA ALA A 88 -6.08 1.77 8.79
C ALA A 88 -6.35 2.09 7.31
N PHE A 89 -7.61 2.14 6.89
CA PHE A 89 -7.99 2.53 5.53
C PHE A 89 -7.59 3.98 5.22
N GLY A 90 -7.85 4.92 6.12
CA GLY A 90 -7.43 6.31 5.96
C GLY A 90 -5.91 6.47 5.85
N LEU A 91 -5.15 5.72 6.65
CA LEU A 91 -3.68 5.68 6.56
C LEU A 91 -3.20 5.11 5.23
N ILE A 92 -3.88 4.11 4.65
CA ILE A 92 -3.53 3.60 3.31
C ILE A 92 -3.84 4.62 2.21
N VAL A 93 -4.93 5.36 2.32
CA VAL A 93 -5.22 6.47 1.39
C VAL A 93 -4.11 7.52 1.48
N LEU A 94 -3.67 7.88 2.70
CA LEU A 94 -2.54 8.78 2.90
C LEU A 94 -1.24 8.21 2.30
N PHE A 95 -0.93 6.94 2.57
CA PHE A 95 0.21 6.24 1.97
C PHE A 95 0.18 6.34 0.45
N LEU A 96 -0.98 6.10 -0.19
CA LEU A 96 -1.11 6.18 -1.63
C LEU A 96 -0.78 7.59 -2.15
N VAL A 97 -1.29 8.63 -1.50
CA VAL A 97 -0.97 10.02 -1.87
C VAL A 97 0.54 10.29 -1.78
N LEU A 98 1.17 9.92 -0.65
CA LEU A 98 2.61 10.11 -0.44
C LEU A 98 3.43 9.32 -1.48
N TYR A 99 3.01 8.09 -1.78
CA TYR A 99 3.69 7.20 -2.70
C TYR A 99 3.61 7.69 -4.14
N LEU A 100 2.43 8.12 -4.60
CA LEU A 100 2.27 8.66 -5.95
C LEU A 100 3.06 9.97 -6.12
N LEU A 101 3.08 10.85 -5.12
CA LEU A 101 3.92 12.05 -5.16
C LEU A 101 5.42 11.70 -5.23
N LYS A 102 5.86 10.74 -4.41
CA LYS A 102 7.25 10.28 -4.40
C LYS A 102 7.69 9.72 -5.76
N VAL A 103 6.89 8.81 -6.33
CA VAL A 103 7.24 8.11 -7.57
C VAL A 103 7.05 9.00 -8.79
N GLY A 104 5.95 9.76 -8.85
CA GLY A 104 5.67 10.61 -9.99
C GLY A 104 6.56 11.85 -10.07
N GLY A 105 6.94 12.43 -8.93
CA GLY A 105 7.78 13.64 -8.89
C GLY A 105 9.27 13.38 -8.69
N GLY A 106 9.67 12.15 -8.39
CA GLY A 106 11.04 11.79 -7.98
C GLY A 106 11.48 10.46 -8.55
N PHE A 107 12.06 9.60 -7.70
CA PHE A 107 12.63 8.32 -8.14
C PHE A 107 12.23 7.13 -7.25
N GLU A 108 12.45 5.92 -7.78
CA GLU A 108 12.42 4.68 -7.03
C GLU A 108 13.82 4.26 -6.58
N LYS A 109 13.90 3.48 -5.50
CA LYS A 109 15.17 3.02 -4.93
C LYS A 109 15.45 1.60 -5.44
N SER A 110 16.65 1.35 -5.94
CA SER A 110 17.17 0.01 -6.24
C SER A 110 18.12 -0.43 -5.13
N ILE A 111 17.98 -1.68 -4.68
CA ILE A 111 18.76 -2.21 -3.55
C ILE A 111 20.21 -2.51 -3.97
N LEU A 112 21.18 -2.16 -3.13
CA LEU A 112 22.60 -2.49 -3.35
C LEU A 112 22.95 -3.86 -2.77
N VAL A 113 22.49 -4.93 -3.41
CA VAL A 113 22.80 -6.31 -3.02
C VAL A 113 22.92 -7.22 -4.23
N GLU A 114 23.77 -8.24 -4.14
CA GLU A 114 24.02 -9.21 -5.21
C GLU A 114 23.68 -10.65 -4.79
N GLY A 115 23.70 -11.57 -5.76
CA GLY A 115 23.60 -13.01 -5.51
C GLY A 115 22.22 -13.46 -4.98
N PRO A 116 22.16 -14.54 -4.20
CA PRO A 116 20.90 -15.13 -3.74
C PRO A 116 19.97 -14.17 -2.98
N VAL A 117 20.55 -13.21 -2.24
CA VAL A 117 19.78 -12.23 -1.45
C VAL A 117 18.99 -11.28 -2.37
N TYR A 118 19.57 -10.89 -3.49
CA TYR A 118 18.90 -10.05 -4.49
C TYR A 118 17.63 -10.73 -5.03
N TYR A 119 17.71 -12.01 -5.39
CA TYR A 119 16.54 -12.76 -5.88
C TYR A 119 15.48 -12.97 -4.80
N ALA A 120 15.89 -13.22 -3.55
CA ALA A 120 14.96 -13.29 -2.43
C ALA A 120 14.24 -11.95 -2.20
N TYR A 121 14.96 -10.83 -2.29
CA TYR A 121 14.40 -9.49 -2.23
C TYR A 121 13.37 -9.25 -3.36
N LEU A 122 13.70 -9.62 -4.60
CA LEU A 122 12.78 -9.48 -5.73
C LEU A 122 11.52 -10.34 -5.57
N ALA A 123 11.66 -11.59 -5.12
CA ALA A 123 10.52 -12.46 -4.85
C ALA A 123 9.61 -11.88 -3.75
N MET A 124 10.21 -11.41 -2.65
CA MET A 124 9.50 -10.72 -1.57
C MET A 124 8.77 -9.48 -2.09
N LEU A 125 9.43 -8.64 -2.89
CA LEU A 125 8.85 -7.43 -3.46
C LEU A 125 7.69 -7.74 -4.40
N ALA A 126 7.82 -8.77 -5.25
CA ALA A 126 6.73 -9.24 -6.10
C ALA A 126 5.53 -9.69 -5.29
N ILE A 127 5.74 -10.47 -4.23
CA ILE A 127 4.66 -10.90 -3.30
C ILE A 127 4.01 -9.68 -2.65
N HIS A 128 4.81 -8.73 -2.15
CA HIS A 128 4.33 -7.50 -1.55
C HIS A 128 3.38 -6.74 -2.49
N ILE A 129 3.82 -6.50 -3.73
CA ILE A 129 3.08 -5.74 -4.75
C ILE A 129 1.78 -6.48 -5.13
N LEU A 130 1.85 -7.78 -5.39
CA LEU A 130 0.68 -8.59 -5.76
C LEU A 130 -0.37 -8.60 -4.64
N LEU A 131 0.06 -8.83 -3.40
CA LEU A 131 -0.83 -8.80 -2.25
C LEU A 131 -1.42 -7.40 -2.03
N SER A 132 -0.64 -6.34 -2.22
CA SER A 132 -1.14 -4.96 -2.13
C SER A 132 -2.22 -4.69 -3.18
N ALA A 133 -1.95 -5.01 -4.45
CA ALA A 133 -2.90 -4.81 -5.54
C ALA A 133 -4.21 -5.58 -5.28
N ILE A 134 -4.12 -6.88 -5.03
CA ILE A 134 -5.30 -7.74 -4.78
C ILE A 134 -6.08 -7.28 -3.53
N SER A 135 -5.41 -6.74 -2.51
CA SER A 135 -6.06 -6.26 -1.30
C SER A 135 -6.93 -5.02 -1.53
N VAL A 136 -6.63 -4.16 -2.51
CA VAL A 136 -7.38 -2.92 -2.77
C VAL A 136 -8.89 -3.17 -2.92
N PRO A 137 -9.37 -3.95 -3.89
CA PRO A 137 -10.80 -4.16 -4.07
C PRO A 137 -11.44 -4.85 -2.85
N VAL A 138 -10.71 -5.74 -2.18
CA VAL A 138 -11.22 -6.47 -1.02
C VAL A 138 -11.42 -5.55 0.18
N VAL A 139 -10.45 -4.68 0.47
CA VAL A 139 -10.51 -3.72 1.58
C VAL A 139 -11.55 -2.64 1.30
N VAL A 140 -11.58 -2.10 0.08
CA VAL A 140 -12.63 -1.15 -0.34
C VAL A 140 -14.01 -1.78 -0.18
N HIS A 141 -14.19 -3.03 -0.60
CA HIS A 141 -15.47 -3.73 -0.41
C HIS A 141 -15.84 -3.89 1.06
N ALA A 142 -14.88 -4.27 1.91
CA ALA A 142 -15.11 -4.42 3.34
C ALA A 142 -15.50 -3.09 4.00
N VAL A 143 -14.89 -1.98 3.61
CA VAL A 143 -15.24 -0.63 4.08
C VAL A 143 -16.63 -0.23 3.61
N VAL A 144 -16.94 -0.40 2.32
CA VAL A 144 -18.28 -0.10 1.77
C VAL A 144 -19.35 -0.90 2.53
N LEU A 145 -19.14 -2.20 2.77
CA LEU A 145 -20.04 -3.03 3.57
C LEU A 145 -20.15 -2.54 5.02
N GLY A 146 -19.03 -2.23 5.68
CA GLY A 146 -19.01 -1.74 7.07
C GLY A 146 -19.58 -0.34 7.27
N LEU A 147 -19.75 0.43 6.19
CA LEU A 147 -20.43 1.73 6.19
C LEU A 147 -21.92 1.63 5.82
N SER A 148 -22.32 0.61 5.05
CA SER A 148 -23.68 0.48 4.49
C SER A 148 -24.58 -0.52 5.24
N HIS A 149 -23.98 -1.46 5.98
CA HIS A 149 -24.69 -2.53 6.68
C HIS A 149 -24.40 -2.52 8.18
N THR A 150 -25.36 -3.04 8.95
CA THR A 150 -25.24 -3.23 10.39
C THR A 150 -24.37 -4.45 10.72
N PRO A 151 -23.73 -4.49 11.91
CA PRO A 151 -22.96 -5.66 12.33
C PRO A 151 -23.77 -6.97 12.34
N SER A 152 -25.06 -6.92 12.67
CA SER A 152 -25.95 -8.09 12.69
C SER A 152 -26.24 -8.65 11.30
N GLU A 153 -26.38 -7.78 10.29
CA GLU A 153 -26.49 -8.17 8.89
C GLU A 153 -25.19 -8.84 8.41
N LEU A 154 -24.03 -8.24 8.71
CA LEU A 154 -22.73 -8.75 8.27
C LEU A 154 -22.38 -10.11 8.87
N ARG A 155 -22.78 -10.39 10.12
CA ARG A 155 -22.56 -11.70 10.77
C ARG A 155 -23.25 -12.86 10.03
N LYS A 156 -24.32 -12.58 9.29
CA LYS A 156 -25.07 -13.59 8.51
C LYS A 156 -24.48 -13.84 7.11
N THR A 157 -23.36 -13.19 6.78
CA THR A 157 -22.72 -13.28 5.46
C THR A 157 -21.34 -13.92 5.54
N ALA A 158 -20.71 -14.14 4.39
CA ALA A 158 -19.31 -14.60 4.30
C ALA A 158 -18.27 -13.57 4.80
N HIS A 159 -18.69 -12.41 5.33
CA HIS A 159 -17.82 -11.32 5.79
C HIS A 159 -16.72 -11.79 6.75
N ALA A 160 -17.03 -12.68 7.70
CA ALA A 160 -16.02 -13.17 8.65
C ALA A 160 -14.91 -14.00 7.96
N ARG A 161 -15.24 -14.79 6.93
CA ARG A 161 -14.27 -15.58 6.18
C ARG A 161 -13.40 -14.69 5.30
N VAL A 162 -14.04 -13.81 4.53
CA VAL A 162 -13.37 -12.87 3.62
C VAL A 162 -12.50 -11.89 4.41
N GLY A 163 -13.00 -11.38 5.53
CA GLY A 163 -12.27 -10.45 6.41
C GLY A 163 -10.98 -11.05 6.96
N ARG A 164 -10.95 -12.34 7.32
CA ARG A 164 -9.71 -13.01 7.76
C ARG A 164 -8.67 -13.08 6.65
N ILE A 165 -9.09 -13.43 5.43
CA ILE A 165 -8.19 -13.48 4.27
C ILE A 165 -7.67 -12.08 3.93
N ALA A 166 -8.56 -11.08 3.94
CA ALA A 166 -8.20 -9.68 3.69
C ALA A 166 -7.17 -9.17 4.69
N VAL A 167 -7.40 -9.38 5.99
CA VAL A 167 -6.47 -9.01 7.06
C VAL A 167 -5.12 -9.70 6.89
N ALA A 168 -5.10 -10.99 6.54
CA ALA A 168 -3.85 -11.74 6.36
C ALA A 168 -3.07 -11.21 5.15
N ALA A 169 -3.72 -11.07 3.99
CA ALA A 169 -3.08 -10.59 2.77
C ALA A 169 -2.58 -9.15 2.92
N TRP A 170 -3.42 -8.25 3.44
CA TRP A 170 -3.09 -6.85 3.61
C TRP A 170 -2.05 -6.63 4.70
N GLY A 171 -2.17 -7.33 5.83
CA GLY A 171 -1.19 -7.29 6.92
C GLY A 171 0.18 -7.82 6.48
N LEU A 172 0.21 -8.94 5.75
CA LEU A 172 1.45 -9.47 5.19
C LEU A 172 2.07 -8.49 4.19
N SER A 173 1.27 -7.92 3.29
CA SER A 173 1.78 -6.92 2.34
C SER A 173 2.40 -5.73 3.07
N LEU A 174 1.71 -5.13 4.05
CA LEU A 174 2.24 -4.02 4.85
C LEU A 174 3.55 -4.39 5.55
N PHE A 175 3.60 -5.56 6.18
CA PHE A 175 4.81 -6.06 6.81
C PHE A 175 5.98 -6.17 5.82
N LEU A 176 5.77 -6.76 4.65
CA LEU A 176 6.80 -6.87 3.61
C LEU A 176 7.24 -5.50 3.08
N GLY A 177 6.35 -4.52 3.03
CA GLY A 177 6.69 -3.13 2.69
C GLY A 177 7.63 -2.50 3.74
N ILE A 178 7.39 -2.74 5.02
CA ILE A 178 8.26 -2.29 6.12
C ILE A 178 9.61 -3.01 6.06
N VAL A 179 9.63 -4.32 5.81
CA VAL A 179 10.87 -5.09 5.61
C VAL A 179 11.66 -4.53 4.44
N THR A 180 11.00 -4.21 3.31
CA THR A 180 11.64 -3.56 2.16
C THR A 180 12.29 -2.25 2.54
N TYR A 181 11.59 -1.40 3.30
CA TYR A 181 12.15 -0.15 3.80
C TYR A 181 13.39 -0.36 4.68
N VAL A 182 13.34 -1.31 5.61
CA VAL A 182 14.47 -1.62 6.50
C VAL A 182 15.66 -2.15 5.71
N MET A 183 15.43 -3.06 4.77
CA MET A 183 16.49 -3.59 3.91
C MET A 183 17.20 -2.49 3.13
N LEU A 184 16.43 -1.57 2.53
CA LEU A 184 16.97 -0.46 1.75
C LEU A 184 17.73 0.55 2.62
N ASN A 185 17.17 0.98 3.76
CA ASN A 185 17.69 2.14 4.48
C ASN A 185 18.59 1.80 5.67
N HIS A 186 18.57 0.55 6.15
CA HIS A 186 19.27 0.16 7.39
C HIS A 186 20.15 -1.09 7.25
N VAL A 187 20.03 -1.87 6.17
CA VAL A 187 20.80 -3.12 5.99
C VAL A 187 21.76 -3.06 4.81
N TYR A 188 21.26 -2.78 3.60
CA TYR A 188 22.04 -2.90 2.36
C TYR A 188 22.37 -1.56 1.69
N GLY A 189 21.51 -0.55 1.81
CA GLY A 189 21.63 0.69 1.05
C GLY A 189 20.92 0.63 -0.30
N TRP A 190 20.90 1.75 -0.99
CA TRP A 190 20.17 1.92 -2.25
C TRP A 190 20.79 2.99 -3.15
N VAL A 191 20.41 2.93 -4.42
CA VAL A 191 20.70 3.95 -5.45
C VAL A 191 19.42 4.31 -6.21
N PRO A 192 19.32 5.51 -6.80
CA PRO A 192 18.22 5.83 -7.70
C PRO A 192 18.10 4.79 -8.82
N ARG A 193 16.89 4.27 -8.99
CA ARG A 193 16.57 3.27 -10.02
C ARG A 193 16.86 3.87 -11.40
N GLY A 194 17.63 3.14 -12.21
CA GLY A 194 18.15 3.61 -13.50
C GLY A 194 19.62 4.07 -13.50
N GLU A 195 20.22 4.36 -12.34
CA GLU A 195 21.65 4.70 -12.22
C GLU A 195 22.55 3.47 -11.92
N GLU A 196 21.93 2.32 -11.70
CA GLU A 196 22.55 1.05 -11.38
C GLU A 196 23.55 0.59 -12.46
N ALA A 197 23.26 0.82 -13.74
CA ALA A 197 24.20 0.53 -14.83
C ALA A 197 25.45 1.42 -14.79
N ALA A 198 25.31 2.70 -14.41
CA ALA A 198 26.42 3.64 -14.36
C ALA A 198 27.39 3.29 -13.21
N LEU A 199 26.87 2.84 -12.08
CA LEU A 199 27.68 2.38 -10.94
C LEU A 199 28.41 1.07 -11.23
N LEU A 200 27.75 0.10 -11.87
CA LEU A 200 28.42 -1.13 -12.32
C LEU A 200 29.56 -0.82 -13.29
N LEU A 201 29.37 0.12 -14.21
CA LEU A 201 30.42 0.57 -15.12
C LEU A 201 31.55 1.31 -14.40
N ALA A 202 31.25 2.13 -13.39
CA ALA A 202 32.27 2.83 -12.60
C ALA A 202 33.11 1.90 -11.71
N VAL A 203 32.52 0.80 -11.21
CA VAL A 203 33.22 -0.21 -10.41
C VAL A 203 34.06 -1.15 -11.30
N VAL A 204 33.58 -1.46 -12.52
CA VAL A 204 34.24 -2.41 -13.43
C VAL A 204 35.22 -1.74 -14.41
N GLY A 205 34.95 -0.51 -14.85
CA GLY A 205 35.82 0.24 -15.76
C GLY A 205 36.48 1.42 -15.04
N PRO A 206 37.82 1.50 -14.87
CA PRO A 206 38.90 0.78 -15.56
C PRO A 206 40.02 0.28 -14.61
N LYS A 207 40.17 -1.04 -14.44
CA LYS A 207 41.47 -1.67 -14.10
C LYS A 207 42.32 -2.00 -15.35
N LEU A 208 41.93 -1.51 -16.53
CA LEU A 208 42.55 -1.80 -17.83
C LEU A 208 43.48 -0.69 -18.36
N ARG A 209 44.05 0.13 -17.47
CA ARG A 209 45.16 1.02 -17.80
C ARG A 209 46.26 0.88 -16.76
N ARG A 210 47.16 -0.08 -16.98
CA ARG A 210 48.57 -0.03 -16.59
C ARG A 210 49.32 -1.08 -17.38
#